data_AF-A0A523JL39-F1
#
_entry.id   AF-A0A523JL39-F1
#
_cell.length_a   1.000
_cell.length_b   1.000
_cell.length_c   1.000
_cell.angle_alpha   90.00
_cell.angle_beta   90.00
_cell.angle_gamma   90.00
#
_symmetry.space_group_name_H-M   'P 1'
#
loop_
_entity.id
_entity.type
_entity.pdbx_description
1 polymer ?
#
loop_
_entity_poly.entity_id
_entity_poly.type
_entity_poly.pdbx_seq_one_letter_code
_entity_poly.pdbx_strand_id
1 'polypeptide(L)'
;MVAELDWFEHKAAERQIDLGAALHPAARVYIDYLYALCDRPYSVQLTALWALERAYLDAWRGASPGAQAFREFVEHWTSDAFAAYVAALEAVTSRVLGQSGEAEHEAFRQVARHERAFWEMAFESVDA
;
A
#
# COMPACT_ATOMS: atom_id res chain seq x y z
N MET A 1 -0.36 -4.38 -11.30
CA MET A 1 -0.57 -5.63 -10.55
C MET A 1 0.23 -6.83 -11.06
N VAL A 2 -0.10 -7.54 -12.16
CA VAL A 2 0.69 -8.75 -12.55
C VAL A 2 2.17 -8.42 -12.83
N ALA A 3 2.43 -7.31 -13.54
CA ALA A 3 3.79 -6.86 -13.83
C ALA A 3 4.60 -6.41 -12.60
N GLU A 4 3.95 -6.07 -11.49
CA GLU A 4 4.66 -5.71 -10.24
C GLU A 4 5.20 -6.95 -9.54
N LEU A 5 4.46 -8.07 -9.58
CA LEU A 5 4.89 -9.33 -8.99
C LEU A 5 6.16 -9.84 -9.67
N ASP A 6 6.17 -9.88 -11.01
CA ASP A 6 7.36 -10.28 -11.78
C ASP A 6 8.57 -9.38 -11.46
N TRP A 7 8.33 -8.08 -11.26
CA TRP A 7 9.39 -7.14 -10.91
C TRP A 7 9.91 -7.37 -9.50
N PHE A 8 9.05 -7.59 -8.50
CA PHE A 8 9.47 -7.94 -7.14
C PHE A 8 10.23 -9.27 -7.09
N GLU A 9 9.82 -10.29 -7.84
CA GLU A 9 10.52 -11.57 -7.95
C GLU A 9 11.93 -11.37 -8.53
N HIS A 10 12.07 -10.56 -9.58
CA HIS A 10 13.37 -10.21 -10.14
C HIS A 10 14.26 -9.48 -9.12
N LYS A 11 13.70 -8.49 -8.42
CA LYS A 11 14.43 -7.71 -7.41
C LYS A 11 14.87 -8.55 -6.21
N ALA A 12 14.05 -9.53 -5.81
CA ALA A 12 14.40 -10.49 -4.76
C ALA A 12 15.56 -11.39 -5.19
N ALA A 13 15.53 -11.91 -6.43
CA ALA A 13 16.62 -12.71 -6.98
C ALA A 13 17.94 -11.93 -7.07
N GLU A 14 17.91 -10.68 -7.55
CA GLU A 14 19.08 -9.78 -7.58
C GLU A 14 19.70 -9.56 -6.20
N ARG A 15 18.87 -9.52 -5.15
CA ARG A 15 19.26 -9.20 -3.77
C ARG A 15 19.39 -10.42 -2.87
N GLN A 16 19.22 -11.63 -3.43
CA GLN A 16 19.28 -12.90 -2.71
C GLN A 16 18.30 -12.96 -1.52
N ILE A 17 17.11 -12.39 -1.69
CA ILE A 17 16.04 -12.39 -0.70
C ILE A 17 15.15 -13.61 -0.90
N ASP A 18 14.92 -14.38 0.18
CA ASP A 18 13.98 -15.50 0.18
C ASP A 18 12.53 -15.00 0.34
N LEU A 19 11.74 -15.15 -0.73
CA LEU A 19 10.31 -14.81 -0.73
C LEU A 19 9.43 -15.88 -0.04
N GLY A 20 9.99 -17.05 0.29
CA GLY A 20 9.31 -18.11 1.04
C GLY A 20 9.35 -17.91 2.57
N ALA A 21 10.01 -16.86 3.04
CA ALA A 21 10.10 -16.53 4.46
C ALA A 21 8.72 -16.30 5.10
N ALA A 22 8.64 -16.51 6.41
CA ALA A 22 7.41 -16.27 7.15
C ALA A 22 6.98 -14.80 7.06
N LEU A 23 5.69 -14.58 6.79
CA LEU A 23 5.13 -13.24 6.70
C LEU A 23 5.12 -12.57 8.07
N HIS A 24 5.56 -11.31 8.13
CA HIS A 24 5.48 -10.50 9.35
C HIS A 24 4.03 -10.40 9.85
N PRO A 25 3.76 -10.47 11.17
CA PRO A 25 2.41 -10.33 11.72
C PRO A 25 1.68 -9.06 11.25
N ALA A 26 2.38 -7.92 11.15
CA ALA A 26 1.81 -6.67 10.65
C ALA A 26 1.29 -6.80 9.20
N ALA A 27 2.07 -7.45 8.31
CA ALA A 27 1.66 -7.69 6.94
C ALA A 27 0.50 -8.69 6.86
N ARG A 28 0.50 -9.75 7.69
CA ARG A 28 -0.63 -10.69 7.79
C ARG A 28 -1.92 -9.98 8.18
N VAL A 29 -1.89 -9.20 9.25
CA VAL A 29 -3.07 -8.48 9.75
C VAL A 29 -3.60 -7.51 8.71
N TYR A 30 -2.72 -6.82 7.98
CA TYR A 30 -3.15 -5.92 6.92
C TYR A 30 -3.80 -6.66 5.75
N ILE A 31 -3.21 -7.76 5.29
CA ILE A 31 -3.81 -8.61 4.24
C ILE A 31 -5.19 -9.12 4.65
N ASP A 32 -5.33 -9.59 5.89
CA ASP A 32 -6.61 -10.10 6.40
C ASP A 32 -7.67 -8.99 6.45
N TYR A 33 -7.29 -7.77 6.83
CA TYR A 33 -8.16 -6.59 6.77
C TYR A 33 -8.60 -6.27 5.33
N LEU A 34 -7.67 -6.33 4.36
CA LEU A 34 -8.00 -6.11 2.94
C LEU A 34 -8.97 -7.15 2.38
N TYR A 35 -8.83 -8.42 2.77
CA TYR A 35 -9.81 -9.45 2.41
C TYR A 35 -11.17 -9.21 3.06
N ALA A 36 -11.21 -8.81 4.33
CA ALA A 36 -12.46 -8.52 5.03
C ALA A 36 -13.22 -7.32 4.44
N LEU A 37 -12.53 -6.41 3.75
CA LEU A 37 -13.18 -5.30 3.04
C LEU A 37 -14.08 -5.77 1.89
N CYS A 38 -13.82 -6.92 1.28
CA CYS A 38 -14.62 -7.42 0.16
C CYS A 38 -16.11 -7.61 0.52
N ASP A 39 -16.42 -7.82 1.80
CA ASP A 39 -17.78 -7.97 2.31
C ASP A 39 -18.44 -6.64 2.73
N ARG A 40 -17.72 -5.52 2.58
CA ARG A 40 -18.17 -4.17 3.01
C ARG A 40 -18.83 -3.42 1.87
N PRO A 41 -19.60 -2.34 2.15
CA PRO A 41 -20.16 -1.50 1.10
C PRO A 41 -19.10 -0.97 0.14
N TYR A 42 -19.48 -0.78 -1.12
CA TYR A 42 -18.57 -0.36 -2.18
C TYR A 42 -17.84 0.96 -1.88
N SER A 43 -18.52 1.91 -1.22
CA SER A 43 -17.92 3.17 -0.77
C SER A 43 -16.77 2.94 0.22
N VAL A 44 -16.91 1.98 1.12
CA VAL A 44 -15.90 1.61 2.13
C VAL A 44 -14.70 0.93 1.44
N GLN A 45 -14.97 0.02 0.50
CA GLN A 45 -13.92 -0.64 -0.29
C GLN A 45 -13.08 0.36 -1.08
N LEU A 46 -13.73 1.27 -1.82
CA LEU A 46 -13.03 2.32 -2.58
C LEU A 46 -12.25 3.27 -1.68
N THR A 47 -12.83 3.67 -0.53
CA THR A 47 -12.13 4.53 0.42
C THR A 47 -10.83 3.89 0.91
N ALA A 48 -10.87 2.60 1.25
CA ALA A 48 -9.69 1.88 1.68
C ALA A 48 -8.65 1.71 0.56
N LEU A 49 -9.08 1.34 -0.65
CA LEU A 49 -8.18 1.18 -1.80
C LEU A 49 -7.50 2.51 -2.14
N TRP A 50 -8.25 3.61 -2.24
CA TRP A 50 -7.68 4.93 -2.47
C TRP A 50 -6.69 5.31 -1.36
N ALA A 51 -7.04 5.10 -0.09
CA ALA A 51 -6.17 5.43 1.03
C ALA A 51 -4.84 4.65 0.99
N LEU A 52 -4.88 3.36 0.62
CA LEU A 52 -3.71 2.49 0.50
C LEU A 52 -2.75 3.01 -0.57
N GLU A 53 -3.28 3.21 -1.79
CA GLU A 53 -2.47 3.67 -2.92
C GLU A 53 -1.94 5.08 -2.71
N ARG A 54 -2.74 5.94 -2.07
CA ARG A 54 -2.34 7.30 -1.70
C ARG A 54 -1.21 7.31 -0.67
N ALA A 55 -1.31 6.48 0.37
CA ALA A 55 -0.28 6.38 1.40
C ALA A 55 1.05 5.92 0.78
N TYR A 56 1.00 4.95 -0.15
CA TYR A 56 2.19 4.46 -0.83
C TYR A 56 2.85 5.54 -1.70
N LEU A 57 2.06 6.26 -2.51
CA LEU A 57 2.56 7.39 -3.32
C LEU A 57 3.20 8.48 -2.44
N ASP A 58 2.54 8.88 -1.37
CA ASP A 58 3.03 9.94 -0.49
C ASP A 58 4.30 9.51 0.26
N ALA A 59 4.40 8.25 0.70
CA ALA A 59 5.61 7.70 1.31
C ALA A 59 6.82 7.73 0.37
N TRP A 60 6.66 7.25 -0.87
CA TRP A 60 7.76 7.23 -1.85
C TRP A 60 8.15 8.64 -2.31
N ARG A 61 7.20 9.57 -2.43
CA ARG A 61 7.50 10.98 -2.66
C ARG A 61 8.31 11.58 -1.52
N GLY A 62 7.94 11.28 -0.27
CA GLY A 62 8.68 11.71 0.92
C GLY A 62 10.10 11.14 0.98
N ALA A 63 10.31 9.93 0.44
CA ALA A 63 11.62 9.30 0.34
C ALA A 63 12.50 9.84 -0.79
N SER A 64 11.97 10.65 -1.72
CA SER A 64 12.68 11.10 -2.93
C SER A 64 13.90 11.97 -2.63
N PRO A 65 15.06 11.77 -3.32
CA PRO A 65 15.33 10.80 -4.40
C PRO A 65 15.78 9.41 -3.90
N GLY A 66 15.75 9.18 -2.58
CA GLY A 66 16.18 7.95 -1.94
C GLY A 66 17.69 7.72 -1.96
N ALA A 67 18.11 6.69 -1.22
CA ALA A 67 19.46 6.16 -1.32
C ALA A 67 19.69 5.55 -2.72
N GLN A 68 20.90 5.68 -3.26
CA GLN A 68 21.20 5.25 -4.63
C GLN A 68 20.83 3.78 -4.91
N ALA A 69 21.03 2.88 -3.93
CA ALA A 69 20.73 1.45 -4.06
C ALA A 69 19.22 1.13 -4.14
N PHE A 70 18.36 2.06 -3.73
CA PHE A 70 16.89 1.90 -3.71
C PHE A 70 16.19 2.98 -4.55
N ARG A 71 16.93 3.76 -5.34
CA ARG A 71 16.34 4.85 -6.12
C ARG A 71 15.32 4.35 -7.16
N GLU A 72 15.58 3.18 -7.75
CA GLU A 72 14.64 2.56 -8.70
C GLU A 72 13.25 2.29 -8.09
N PHE A 73 13.20 1.99 -6.79
CA PHE A 73 11.97 1.78 -6.05
C PHE A 73 11.21 3.10 -5.94
N VAL A 74 11.89 4.17 -5.49
CA VAL A 74 11.33 5.52 -5.46
C VAL A 74 10.80 5.95 -6.83
N GLU A 75 11.59 5.80 -7.89
CA GLU A 75 11.21 6.21 -9.25
C GLU A 75 9.97 5.44 -9.76
N HIS A 76 9.88 4.14 -9.46
CA HIS A 76 8.73 3.32 -9.85
C HIS A 76 7.40 3.83 -9.26
N TRP A 77 7.34 4.04 -7.93
CA TRP A 77 6.11 4.47 -7.25
C TRP A 77 5.91 5.98 -7.19
N THR A 78 6.84 6.76 -7.72
CA THR A 78 6.63 8.19 -7.96
C THR A 78 6.40 8.51 -9.44
N SER A 79 6.27 7.50 -10.29
CA SER A 79 6.01 7.68 -11.72
C SER A 79 4.69 8.44 -11.97
N ASP A 80 4.66 9.22 -13.05
CA ASP A 80 3.46 9.96 -13.45
C ASP A 80 2.26 9.05 -13.68
N ALA A 81 2.49 7.83 -14.17
CA ALA A 81 1.46 6.83 -14.36
C ALA A 81 0.81 6.40 -13.04
N PHE A 82 1.62 6.13 -12.01
CA PHE A 82 1.10 5.77 -10.68
C PHE A 82 0.40 6.97 -10.02
N ALA A 83 0.95 8.18 -10.14
CA ALA A 83 0.30 9.39 -9.64
C ALA A 83 -1.06 9.65 -10.31
N ALA A 84 -1.17 9.43 -11.63
CA ALA A 84 -2.42 9.55 -12.36
C ALA A 84 -3.45 8.48 -11.94
N TYR A 85 -2.99 7.25 -11.68
CA TYR A 85 -3.84 6.18 -11.15
C TYR A 85 -4.44 6.55 -9.78
N VAL A 86 -3.63 7.02 -8.84
CA VAL A 86 -4.10 7.47 -7.52
C VAL A 86 -5.09 8.62 -7.65
N ALA A 87 -4.82 9.59 -8.52
CA ALA A 87 -5.74 10.71 -8.77
C ALA A 87 -7.09 10.25 -9.36
N ALA A 88 -7.07 9.25 -10.24
CA ALA A 88 -8.30 8.66 -10.78
C ALA A 88 -9.12 7.94 -9.68
N LEU A 89 -8.46 7.20 -8.79
CA LEU A 89 -9.09 6.59 -7.62
C LEU A 89 -9.71 7.64 -6.70
N GLU A 90 -9.01 8.75 -6.45
CA GLU A 90 -9.52 9.86 -5.64
C GLU A 90 -10.80 10.44 -6.23
N ALA A 91 -10.82 10.66 -7.55
CA ALA A 91 -11.97 11.20 -8.26
C ALA A 91 -13.18 10.25 -8.26
N VAL A 92 -12.96 8.94 -8.29
CA VAL A 92 -14.04 7.93 -8.20
C VAL A 92 -14.54 7.82 -6.77
N THR A 93 -13.62 7.75 -5.80
CA THR A 93 -13.93 7.67 -4.36
C THR A 93 -14.75 8.89 -3.91
N SER A 94 -14.34 10.10 -4.32
CA SER A 94 -15.06 11.34 -4.01
C SER A 94 -16.50 11.35 -4.55
N ARG A 95 -16.73 10.73 -5.72
CA ARG A 95 -18.07 10.64 -6.32
C ARG A 95 -19.00 9.69 -5.57
N VAL A 96 -18.46 8.59 -5.05
CA VAL A 96 -19.27 7.62 -4.28
C VAL A 96 -19.47 8.02 -2.82
N LEU A 97 -18.62 8.90 -2.29
CA LEU A 97 -18.64 9.31 -0.90
C LEU A 97 -19.87 10.15 -0.52
N GLY A 98 -20.57 10.79 -1.47
CA GLY A 98 -21.86 11.47 -1.23
C GLY A 98 -21.92 12.25 0.10
N GLN A 99 -22.64 11.71 1.08
CA GLN A 99 -22.52 12.06 2.50
C GLN A 99 -21.69 10.98 3.20
N SER A 100 -20.39 11.21 3.38
CA SER A 100 -19.49 10.19 3.94
C SER A 100 -19.96 9.75 5.32
N GLY A 101 -20.05 8.42 5.51
CA GLY A 101 -20.44 7.81 6.77
C GLY A 101 -19.24 7.53 7.67
N GLU A 102 -19.54 7.18 8.92
CA GLU A 102 -18.52 6.77 9.88
C GLU A 102 -17.73 5.53 9.42
N ALA A 103 -18.34 4.67 8.59
CA ALA A 103 -17.71 3.47 8.07
C ALA A 103 -16.56 3.78 7.10
N GLU A 104 -16.72 4.77 6.22
CA GLU A 104 -15.67 5.20 5.28
C GLU A 104 -14.54 5.91 6.02
N HIS A 105 -14.86 6.77 6.99
CA HIS A 105 -13.84 7.39 7.85
C HIS A 105 -13.04 6.34 8.63
N GLU A 106 -13.71 5.32 9.15
CA GLU A 106 -13.01 4.25 9.86
C GLU A 106 -12.15 3.42 8.92
N ALA A 107 -12.60 3.14 7.70
CA ALA A 107 -11.78 2.42 6.72
C ALA A 107 -10.50 3.18 6.36
N PHE A 108 -10.59 4.50 6.17
CA PHE A 108 -9.41 5.36 5.99
C PHE A 108 -8.45 5.27 7.19
N ARG A 109 -8.98 5.38 8.42
CA ARG A 109 -8.15 5.30 9.64
C ARG A 109 -7.51 3.94 9.83
N GLN A 110 -8.20 2.85 9.53
CA GLN A 110 -7.65 1.50 9.60
C GLN A 110 -6.50 1.33 8.61
N VAL A 111 -6.67 1.76 7.36
CA VAL A 111 -5.60 1.77 6.36
C VAL A 111 -4.40 2.56 6.87
N ALA A 112 -4.59 3.79 7.35
CA ALA A 112 -3.48 4.60 7.88
C ALA A 112 -2.74 3.93 9.06
N ARG A 113 -3.46 3.22 9.94
CA ARG A 113 -2.85 2.45 11.05
C ARG A 113 -2.04 1.26 10.52
N HIS A 114 -2.59 0.53 9.54
CA HIS A 114 -1.90 -0.60 8.93
C HIS A 114 -0.67 -0.19 8.13
N GLU A 115 -0.75 0.89 7.35
CA GLU A 115 0.40 1.48 6.64
C GLU A 115 1.51 1.83 7.61
N ARG A 116 1.19 2.51 8.72
CA ARG A 116 2.18 2.82 9.76
C ARG A 116 2.85 1.56 10.31
N ALA A 117 2.06 0.55 10.68
CA ALA A 117 2.59 -0.71 11.20
C ALA A 117 3.44 -1.46 10.16
N PHE A 118 3.07 -1.38 8.87
CA PHE A 118 3.82 -1.97 7.77
C PHE A 118 5.19 -1.32 7.60
N TRP A 119 5.30 0.00 7.77
CA TRP A 119 6.61 0.68 7.75
C TRP A 119 7.43 0.42 9.01
N GLU A 120 6.79 0.36 10.19
CA GLU A 120 7.45 0.06 11.46
C GLU A 120 8.09 -1.34 11.46
N MET A 121 7.48 -2.33 10.80
CA MET A 121 8.00 -3.70 10.75
C MET A 121 9.40 -3.81 10.12
N ALA A 122 9.81 -2.86 9.28
CA ALA A 122 11.15 -2.86 8.67
C ALA A 122 12.28 -2.64 9.69
N PHE A 123 11.96 -2.12 10.88
CA PHE A 123 12.89 -1.92 11.99
C PHE A 123 12.81 -3.03 13.06
N GLU A 124 11.84 -3.93 12.93
CA GLU A 124 11.63 -5.06 13.85
C GLU A 124 12.44 -6.26 13.33
N SER A 125 13.24 -6.87 14.20
CA SER A 125 13.76 -8.20 13.92
C SER A 125 12.67 -9.22 14.18
N VAL A 126 12.31 -10.00 13.17
CA VAL A 126 11.55 -11.24 13.40
C VAL A 126 12.53 -12.21 14.04
N ASP A 127 12.47 -12.34 15.36
CA ASP A 127 13.17 -13.42 16.05
C ASP A 127 12.64 -14.75 15.47
N ALA A 128 13.55 -15.51 14.86
CA ALA A 128 13.26 -16.77 14.17
C ALA A 128 13.08 -17.94 15.15
#